data_AF-A0A6N9V654-F1
#
_entry.id   AF-A0A6N9V654-F1
#
_cell.length_a   1.000
_cell.length_b   1.000
_cell.length_c   1.000
_cell.angle_alpha   90.00
_cell.angle_beta   90.00
_cell.angle_gamma   90.00
#
_symmetry.space_group_name_H-M   'P 1'
#
loop_
_entity.id
_entity.type
_entity.pdbx_description
1 polymer ?
#
loop_
_entity_poly.entity_id
_entity_poly.type
_entity_poly.pdbx_seq_one_letter_code
_entity_poly.pdbx_strand_id
1 'polypeptide(L)'
;MYACSGVLTALYTRATTGRAPTVDVSLFEALAEWMGQPALYTEYGGTPPPRVGARHATIAPYGPFTTAEGKDVLLSVQNER
;
A
#
# COMPACT_ATOMS: atom_id res chain seq x y z
N MET A 1 -6.07 -2.07 11.04
CA MET A 1 -7.03 -1.18 10.36
C MET A 1 -8.36 -1.88 10.07
N TYR A 2 -8.39 -2.92 9.23
CA TYR A 2 -9.65 -3.58 8.80
C TYR A 2 -10.56 -4.06 9.94
N ALA A 3 -10.01 -4.73 10.97
CA ALA A 3 -10.82 -5.16 12.12
C ALA A 3 -11.41 -3.99 12.92
N CYS A 4 -10.64 -2.91 13.11
CA CYS A 4 -11.13 -1.70 13.77
C CYS A 4 -12.27 -1.07 12.96
N SER A 5 -12.07 -0.87 11.65
CA SER A 5 -13.11 -0.33 10.76
C SER A 5 -14.34 -1.24 10.70
N GLY A 6 -14.16 -2.56 10.68
CA GLY A 6 -15.23 -3.55 10.70
C GLY A 6 -16.06 -3.51 11.98
N VAL A 7 -15.41 -3.42 13.14
CA VAL A 7 -16.08 -3.26 14.44
C VAL A 7 -16.84 -1.94 14.52
N LEU A 8 -16.23 -0.83 14.09
CA LEU A 8 -16.91 0.48 14.06
C LEU A 8 -18.14 0.44 13.14
N THR A 9 -18.02 -0.20 11.98
CA THR A 9 -19.14 -0.40 11.05
C THR A 9 -20.25 -1.23 11.70
N ALA A 10 -19.91 -2.35 12.35
CA ALA A 10 -20.89 -3.19 13.03
C ALA A 10 -21.61 -2.46 14.18
N LEU A 11 -20.89 -1.62 14.94
CA LEU A 11 -21.47 -0.77 15.97
C LEU A 11 -22.40 0.29 15.39
N TYR A 12 -22.02 0.93 14.28
CA TYR A 12 -22.86 1.88 13.57
C TYR A 12 -24.14 1.23 13.03
N THR A 13 -24.03 0.04 12.43
CA THR A 13 -25.20 -0.75 11.99
C THR A 13 -26.11 -1.08 13.18
N ARG A 14 -25.55 -1.46 14.33
CA ARG A 14 -26.33 -1.72 15.54
C ARG A 14 -27.06 -0.48 16.02
N ALA A 15 -26.41 0.68 16.03
CA ALA A 15 -27.00 1.94 16.49
C ALA A 15 -28.20 2.38 15.62
N THR A 16 -28.15 2.09 14.31
CA THR A 16 -29.17 2.54 13.34
C THR A 16 -30.27 1.51 13.10
N THR A 17 -29.99 0.21 13.26
CA THR A 17 -30.92 -0.87 12.91
C THR A 17 -31.29 -1.78 14.09
N GLY A 18 -30.61 -1.64 15.23
CA GLY A 18 -30.72 -2.55 16.37
C GLY A 18 -29.98 -3.89 16.20
N ARG A 19 -29.38 -4.17 15.03
CA ARG A 19 -28.68 -5.43 14.73
C ARG A 19 -27.19 -5.22 14.52
N ALA A 20 -26.36 -6.08 15.12
CA ALA A 20 -24.92 -6.10 14.90
C ALA A 20 -24.53 -7.27 13.98
N PRO A 21 -23.93 -7.02 12.80
CA PRO A 21 -23.40 -8.09 11.97
C PRO A 21 -22.11 -8.67 12.56
N THR A 22 -21.80 -9.92 12.22
CA THR A 22 -20.49 -10.52 12.50
C THR A 22 -19.41 -9.80 11.69
N VAL A 23 -18.25 -9.57 12.32
CA VAL A 23 -17.06 -9.03 11.65
C VAL A 23 -16.08 -10.17 11.43
N ASP A 24 -15.75 -10.43 10.18
CA ASP A 24 -14.72 -11.38 9.77
C ASP A 24 -13.60 -10.64 9.04
N VAL A 25 -12.36 -10.99 9.34
CA VAL A 25 -11.17 -10.36 8.77
C VAL A 25 -10.09 -11.41 8.54
N SER A 26 -9.74 -11.62 7.28
CA SER A 26 -8.59 -12.40 6.88
C SER A 26 -7.30 -11.55 6.94
N LEU A 27 -6.29 -12.03 7.64
CA LEU A 27 -4.95 -11.42 7.62
C LEU A 27 -4.34 -11.46 6.21
N PHE A 28 -4.68 -12.48 5.42
CA PHE A 28 -4.19 -12.61 4.06
C PHE A 28 -4.83 -11.57 3.14
N GLU A 29 -6.16 -11.41 3.17
CA GLU A 29 -6.85 -10.41 2.35
C GLU A 29 -6.43 -8.98 2.73
N ALA A 30 -6.25 -8.73 4.04
CA ALA A 30 -5.76 -7.46 4.55
C ALA A 30 -4.36 -7.08 4.00
N LEU A 31 -3.46 -8.06 3.87
CA LEU A 31 -2.14 -7.83 3.28
C LEU A 31 -2.17 -7.80 1.76
N ALA A 32 -3.03 -8.61 1.13
CA ALA A 32 -3.19 -8.65 -0.32
C ALA A 32 -3.68 -7.31 -0.88
N GLU A 33 -4.53 -6.58 -0.15
CA GLU A 33 -5.00 -5.25 -0.55
C GLU A 33 -3.85 -4.24 -0.73
N TRP A 34 -2.78 -4.35 0.07
CA TRP A 34 -1.61 -3.47 -0.04
C TRP A 34 -0.72 -3.78 -1.26
N MET A 35 -0.98 -4.91 -1.93
CA MET A 35 -0.23 -5.35 -3.10
C MET A 35 -0.80 -4.81 -4.41
N GLY A 36 -1.73 -3.85 -4.40
CA GLY A 36 -2.36 -3.30 -5.60
C GLY A 36 -1.36 -2.87 -6.68
N GLN A 37 -0.36 -2.05 -6.35
CA GLN A 37 0.66 -1.63 -7.31
C GLN A 37 1.45 -2.82 -7.89
N PRO A 38 2.15 -3.65 -7.11
CA PRO A 38 2.93 -4.77 -7.67
C PRO A 38 2.07 -5.84 -8.36
N ALA A 39 0.82 -6.04 -7.92
CA ALA A 39 -0.13 -6.94 -8.58
C ALA A 39 -0.45 -6.45 -10.00
N LEU A 40 -0.77 -5.15 -10.17
CA LEU A 40 -1.04 -4.57 -11.48
C LEU A 40 0.18 -4.63 -12.41
N TYR A 41 1.40 -4.43 -11.90
CA TYR A 41 2.61 -4.61 -12.69
C TYR A 41 2.81 -6.05 -13.15
N THR A 42 2.46 -7.02 -12.30
CA THR A 42 2.54 -8.43 -12.66
C THR A 42 1.49 -8.79 -13.70
N GLU A 43 0.24 -8.36 -13.50
CA GLU A 43 -0.90 -8.57 -14.39
C GLU A 43 -0.61 -8.05 -15.81
N TYR A 44 -0.14 -6.80 -15.93
CA TYR A 44 0.04 -6.14 -17.22
C TYR A 44 1.47 -6.19 -17.78
N GLY A 45 2.46 -6.54 -16.96
CA GLY A 45 3.86 -6.68 -17.35
C GLY A 45 4.32 -8.14 -17.50
N GLY A 46 3.49 -9.11 -17.14
CA GLY A 46 3.77 -10.55 -17.27
C GLY A 46 4.79 -11.11 -16.27
N THR A 47 5.45 -10.25 -15.49
CA THR A 47 6.44 -10.66 -14.47
C THR A 47 6.36 -9.73 -13.26
N PRO A 48 6.60 -10.24 -12.04
CA PRO A 48 6.57 -9.41 -10.85
C PRO A 48 7.75 -8.43 -10.81
N PRO A 49 7.55 -7.19 -10.32
CA PRO A 49 8.63 -6.22 -10.23
C PRO A 49 9.72 -6.70 -9.23
N PRO A 50 11.00 -6.40 -9.49
CA PRO A 50 12.08 -6.76 -8.58
C PRO A 50 11.97 -5.97 -7.27
N ARG A 51 12.55 -6.52 -6.19
CA ARG A 51 12.69 -5.82 -4.91
C ARG A 51 13.83 -4.79 -5.03
N VAL A 52 13.47 -3.51 -5.16
CA VAL A 52 14.43 -2.41 -5.41
C VAL A 52 14.62 -1.48 -4.20
N GLY A 53 14.21 -1.92 -3.01
CA GLY A 53 14.28 -1.12 -1.79
C GLY A 53 13.37 0.11 -1.87
N ALA A 54 13.88 1.28 -1.45
CA ALA A 54 13.13 2.53 -1.45
C ALA A 54 13.12 3.28 -2.80
N ARG A 55 13.58 2.64 -3.90
CA ARG A 55 13.50 3.22 -5.24
C ARG A 55 12.09 3.06 -5.81
N HIS A 56 11.61 4.07 -6.53
CA HIS A 56 10.33 3.96 -7.23
C HIS A 56 10.41 2.92 -8.34
N ALA A 57 9.34 2.14 -8.53
CA ALA A 57 9.34 1.03 -9.49
C ALA A 57 9.46 1.50 -10.96
N THR A 58 8.98 2.71 -11.29
CA THR A 58 8.83 3.16 -12.69
C THR A 58 9.19 4.62 -12.96
N ILE A 59 9.67 5.36 -11.96
CA ILE A 59 10.02 6.77 -12.12
C ILE A 59 11.49 6.92 -11.73
N ALA A 60 12.24 7.67 -12.52
CA ALA A 60 13.63 7.99 -12.24
C ALA A 60 13.93 9.45 -12.61
N PRO A 61 14.72 10.18 -11.79
CA PRO A 61 15.28 9.76 -10.49
C PRO A 61 14.25 9.84 -9.34
N TYR A 62 13.98 8.71 -8.70
CA TYR A 62 13.06 8.65 -7.56
C TYR A 62 13.49 7.57 -6.56
N GLY A 63 13.95 7.99 -5.39
CA GLY A 63 14.46 7.12 -4.33
C GLY A 63 15.67 7.71 -3.60
N PRO A 64 16.41 6.88 -2.85
CA PRO A 64 17.59 7.32 -2.09
C PRO A 64 18.81 7.54 -2.99
N PHE A 65 19.54 8.63 -2.71
CA PHE A 65 20.83 9.00 -3.30
C PHE A 65 21.81 9.39 -2.20
N THR A 66 23.02 8.83 -2.23
CA THR A 66 24.04 9.10 -1.22
C THR A 66 24.81 10.37 -1.55
N THR A 67 24.89 11.29 -0.59
CA THR A 67 25.65 12.54 -0.69
C THR A 67 27.16 12.30 -0.48
N ALA A 68 27.98 13.31 -0.80
CA ALA A 68 29.43 13.24 -0.56
C ALA A 68 29.81 13.03 0.92
N GLU A 69 28.94 13.42 1.85
CA GLU A 69 29.10 13.20 3.30
C GLU A 69 28.65 11.80 3.76
N GLY A 70 28.21 10.94 2.83
CA GLY A 70 27.72 9.59 3.15
C GLY A 70 26.31 9.53 3.73
N LYS A 71 25.58 10.66 3.76
CA LYS A 71 24.16 10.70 4.15
C LYS A 71 23.27 10.45 2.95
N ASP A 72 22.20 9.70 3.12
CA ASP A 72 21.19 9.49 2.07
C ASP A 72 20.17 10.63 2.03
N VAL A 73 19.86 11.09 0.82
CA VAL A 73 18.74 12.00 0.52
C VAL A 73 17.74 11.32 -0.40
N LEU A 74 16.45 11.57 -0.18
CA LEU A 74 15.39 11.10 -1.06
C LEU A 74 15.13 12.15 -2.13
N LEU A 75 15.36 11.78 -3.39
CA LEU A 75 14.92 12.56 -4.54
C LEU A 75 13.63 11.96 -5.08
N SER A 76 12.69 12.81 -5.49
CA SER A 76 11.37 12.39 -5.98
C SER A 76 10.96 13.22 -7.20
N VAL A 77 11.78 13.17 -8.26
CA VAL A 77 11.51 13.91 -9.50
C VAL A 77 10.47 13.14 -10.31
N GLN A 78 9.26 13.70 -10.42
CA GLN A 78 8.12 13.05 -11.07
C GLN A 78 7.93 13.47 -12.53
N ASN A 79 8.59 14.55 -12.95
CA ASN A 79 8.44 15.15 -14.26
C ASN A 79 9.69 15.96 -14.64
N GLU A 80 9.68 16.49 -15.86
CA GLU A 80 10.74 17.32 -16.43
C GLU A 80 10.50 18.84 -16.30
N ARG A 81 9.46 19.26 -15.56
CA ARG A 81 9.00 20.65 -15.48
C ARG A 81 8.69 21.09 -14.05
#